data_AF-A0A942VP24-F1
#
_entry.id   AF-A0A942VP24-F1
#
_cell.length_a   1.000
_cell.length_b   1.000
_cell.length_c   1.000
_cell.angle_alpha   90.00
_cell.angle_beta   90.00
_cell.angle_gamma   90.00
#
_symmetry.space_group_name_H-M   'P 1'
#
loop_
_entity.id
_entity.type
_entity.pdbx_description
1 polymer ?
#
loop_
_entity_poly.entity_id
_entity_poly.type
_entity_poly.pdbx_seq_one_letter_code
_entity_poly.pdbx_strand_id
1 'polypeptide(L)' 'MKHRFYLVLCFCMALGILAHAQKVTMNFQQVKLETVFQEITKQTGLTVAYSRPTVDPGKVVSVNAHDEELAGEDFSE' A
#
# COMPACT_ATOMS: atom_id res chain seq x y z
N MET A 1 31.72 6.55 -29.17
CA MET A 1 30.72 7.19 -28.27
C MET A 1 29.39 6.45 -28.15
N LYS A 2 29.09 5.43 -28.98
CA LYS A 2 27.81 4.69 -28.96
C LYS A 2 27.72 3.67 -27.82
N HIS A 3 28.83 3.00 -27.47
CA HIS A 3 28.91 2.03 -26.37
C HIS A 3 28.61 2.61 -24.98
N ARG A 4 28.97 3.88 -24.76
CA ARG A 4 28.66 4.58 -23.50
C ARG A 4 27.16 4.81 -23.34
N PHE A 5 26.44 5.00 -24.45
CA PHE A 5 25.00 5.20 -24.45
C PHE A 5 24.25 3.91 -24.11
N TYR A 6 24.67 2.77 -24.67
CA TYR A 6 24.12 1.45 -24.32
C TYR A 6 24.35 1.10 -22.84
N LEU A 7 25.51 1.46 -22.29
CA LEU A 7 25.83 1.20 -20.89
C LEU A 7 24.92 2.03 -19.94
N VAL A 8 24.70 3.31 -20.27
CA VAL A 8 23.77 4.17 -19.52
C VAL A 8 22.32 3.67 -19.66
N LEU A 9 21.90 3.24 -20.85
CA LEU A 9 20.56 2.68 -21.09
C LEU A 9 20.32 1.40 -20.26
N CYS A 10 21.29 0.49 -20.21
CA CYS A 10 21.22 -0.71 -19.35
C CYS A 10 21.17 -0.34 -17.86
N PHE A 11 21.93 0.67 -17.43
CA PHE A 11 21.94 1.10 -16.03
C PHE A 11 20.61 1.74 -15.60
N CYS A 12 19.98 2.54 -16.47
CA CYS A 12 18.65 3.10 -16.22
C CYS A 12 17.56 2.02 -16.13
N MET A 13 17.66 0.96 -16.93
CA MET A 13 16.71 -0.16 -16.90
C MET A 13 16.85 -1.01 -15.63
N ALA A 14 18.08 -1.15 -15.09
CA ALA A 14 18.34 -1.89 -13.85
C ALA A 14 17.78 -1.20 -12.59
N LEU A 15 17.57 0.12 -12.64
CA LEU A 15 16.96 0.89 -11.54
C LEU A 15 15.41 0.83 -11.55
N GLY A 16 14.80 0.28 -12.60
CA GLY A 16 13.36 0.30 -12.82
C GLY A 16 12.55 -0.76 -12.06
N ILE A 17 13.17 -1.60 -11.23
CA ILE A 17 12.49 -2.72 -10.55
C ILE A 17 12.52 -2.51 -9.04
N LEU A 18 11.98 -1.39 -8.58
CA LEU A 18 11.41 -1.30 -7.24
C LEU A 18 9.91 -1.37 -7.43
N ALA A 19 9.39 -2.57 -7.68
CA ALA A 19 7.95 -2.84 -7.61
C ALA A 19 7.53 -2.54 -6.17
N HIS A 20 6.97 -1.34 -5.94
CA HIS A 20 6.58 -0.89 -4.61
C HIS A 20 5.24 -1.54 -4.26
N ALA A 21 5.28 -2.83 -3.92
CA ALA A 21 4.16 -3.48 -3.27
C ALA A 21 3.96 -2.80 -1.91
N GLN A 22 2.80 -2.16 -1.70
CA GLN A 22 2.45 -1.56 -0.40
C GLN A 22 2.03 -2.67 0.54
N LYS A 23 3.05 -3.28 1.15
CA LYS A 23 2.87 -4.30 2.16
C LYS A 23 2.52 -3.65 3.49
N VAL A 24 1.49 -4.17 4.14
CA VAL A 24 1.02 -3.68 5.42
C VAL A 24 1.12 -4.80 6.44
N THR A 25 1.71 -4.48 7.59
CA THR A 25 1.78 -5.38 8.74
C THR A 25 1.16 -4.71 9.94
N MET A 26 0.11 -5.30 10.49
CA MET A 26 -0.55 -4.81 11.68
C MET A 26 -1.15 -5.95 12.49
N ASN A 27 -1.09 -5.81 13.81
CA ASN A 27 -1.78 -6.69 14.73
C ASN A 27 -2.50 -5.81 15.75
N PHE A 28 -3.78 -5.60 15.50
CA PHE A 28 -4.65 -4.84 16.38
C PHE A 28 -5.70 -5.75 16.99
N GLN A 29 -5.93 -5.57 18.29
CA GLN A 29 -6.97 -6.27 19.02
C GLN A 29 -7.84 -5.23 19.72
N GLN A 30 -9.15 -5.29 19.45
CA GLN A 30 -10.14 -4.41 20.10
C GLN A 30 -9.82 -2.91 19.97
N VAL A 31 -9.46 -2.48 18.76
CA VAL A 31 -9.24 -1.05 18.45
C VAL A 31 -10.36 -0.53 17.56
N LYS A 32 -10.53 0.78 17.52
CA LYS A 32 -11.47 1.38 16.57
C LYS A 32 -10.96 1.27 15.14
N LEU A 33 -11.87 1.08 14.19
CA LEU A 33 -11.55 0.99 12.77
C LEU A 33 -10.83 2.25 12.25
N GLU A 34 -11.10 3.43 12.81
CA GLU A 34 -10.35 4.65 12.50
C GLU A 34 -8.84 4.51 12.74
N THR A 35 -8.43 3.80 13.79
CA THR A 35 -7.01 3.56 14.12
C THR A 35 -6.35 2.66 13.08
N VAL A 36 -7.09 1.69 12.55
CA VAL A 36 -6.63 0.83 11.45
C VAL A 36 -6.38 1.67 10.20
N PHE A 37 -7.29 2.58 9.84
CA PHE A 37 -7.12 3.46 8.68
C PHE A 37 -5.93 4.40 8.81
N GLN A 38 -5.68 4.92 10.02
CA GLN A 38 -4.50 5.74 10.29
C GLN A 38 -3.21 4.94 10.10
N GLU A 39 -3.16 3.70 10.58
CA GLU A 39 -1.97 2.86 10.43
C GLU A 39 -1.72 2.48 8.96
N ILE A 40 -2.78 2.19 8.19
CA ILE A 40 -2.67 2.01 6.73
C ILE A 40 -2.06 3.26 6.10
N THR A 41 -2.60 4.44 6.42
CA THR A 41 -2.10 5.72 5.87
C THR A 41 -0.66 5.97 6.26
N LYS A 42 -0.24 5.58 7.45
CA LYS A 42 1.14 5.74 7.94
C LYS A 42 2.13 4.80 7.23
N GLN A 43 1.75 3.54 7.00
CA GLN A 43 2.63 2.55 6.37
C GLN A 43 2.74 2.75 4.86
N THR A 44 1.67 3.26 4.24
CA THR A 44 1.53 3.32 2.79
C THR A 44 1.67 4.75 2.26
N GLY A 45 1.30 5.76 3.04
CA GLY A 45 1.15 7.14 2.58
C GLY A 45 -0.19 7.39 1.85
N LEU A 46 -1.08 6.40 1.75
CA LEU A 46 -2.38 6.53 1.08
C LEU A 46 -3.49 6.91 2.06
N THR A 47 -4.34 7.86 1.66
CA THR A 47 -5.55 8.20 2.45
C THR A 47 -6.65 7.18 2.17
N VAL A 48 -7.24 6.61 3.23
CA VAL A 48 -8.35 5.67 3.12
C VAL A 48 -9.68 6.43 2.99
N ALA A 49 -10.33 6.32 1.83
CA ALA A 49 -11.68 6.83 1.59
C ALA A 49 -12.74 5.75 1.88
N TYR A 50 -13.86 6.12 2.48
CA TYR A 50 -14.97 5.22 2.79
C TYR A 50 -16.30 5.97 2.77
N SER A 51 -17.41 5.24 2.54
CA SER A 51 -18.77 5.79 2.53
C SER A 51 -19.58 5.33 3.74
N ARG A 52 -20.47 6.22 4.21
CA ARG A 52 -21.48 5.90 5.23
C ARG A 52 -22.82 5.58 4.54
N PRO A 53 -23.63 4.64 5.06
CA PRO A 53 -23.46 3.92 6.32
C PRO A 53 -22.61 2.64 6.21
N THR A 54 -22.15 2.28 5.01
CA THR A 54 -21.48 1.01 4.71
C THR A 54 -20.26 0.75 5.61
N VAL A 55 -19.50 1.80 5.94
CA VAL A 55 -18.35 1.73 6.84
C VAL A 55 -18.58 2.63 8.04
N ASP A 56 -18.46 2.06 9.25
CA ASP A 56 -18.47 2.78 10.52
C ASP A 56 -17.06 2.80 11.15
N PRO A 57 -16.34 3.94 11.10
CA PRO A 57 -15.01 4.09 11.71
C PRO A 57 -14.99 3.93 13.24
N GLY A 58 -16.14 4.13 13.91
CA GLY A 58 -16.26 4.00 15.36
C GLY A 58 -16.34 2.55 15.84
N LYS A 59 -16.55 1.60 14.93
CA LYS A 59 -16.68 0.18 15.25
C LYS A 59 -15.35 -0.38 15.77
N VAL A 60 -15.44 -1.18 16.84
CA VAL A 60 -14.30 -1.91 17.40
C VAL A 60 -14.05 -3.17 16.57
N VAL A 61 -12.80 -3.33 16.13
CA VAL A 61 -12.35 -4.43 15.27
C VAL A 61 -11.03 -5.02 15.78
N SER A 62 -10.76 -6.26 15.38
CA SER A 62 -9.46 -6.91 15.54
C SER A 62 -8.96 -7.27 14.14
N VAL A 63 -7.73 -6.87 13.82
CA VAL A 63 -7.13 -7.02 12.49
C VAL A 63 -5.75 -7.62 12.65
N ASN A 64 -5.48 -8.69 11.91
CA ASN A 64 -4.17 -9.30 11.80
C ASN A 64 -3.82 -9.37 10.31
N ALA A 65 -2.82 -8.60 9.91
CA ALA A 65 -2.25 -8.60 8.57
C ALA A 65 -0.73 -8.71 8.72
N HIS A 66 -0.12 -9.63 7.98
CA HIS A 66 1.30 -9.89 8.07
C HIS A 66 1.90 -9.93 6.67
N ASP A 67 2.65 -8.88 6.32
CA ASP A 67 3.23 -8.71 4.98
C ASP A 67 2.20 -8.77 3.83
N GLU A 68 0.96 -8.37 4.11
CA GLU A 68 -0.13 -8.42 3.15
C GLU A 68 -0.04 -7.25 2.18
N GLU A 69 -0.14 -7.55 0.88
CA GLU A 69 -0.18 -6.52 -0.16
C GLU A 69 -1.57 -5.88 -0.21
N LEU A 70 -1.61 -4.55 -0.18
CA LEU A 70 -2.83 -3.83 -0.50
C LEU A 70 -3.13 -3.99 -1.98
N ALA A 71 -4.00 -4.94 -2.31
CA ALA A 71 -4.49 -5.10 -3.68
C ALA A 71 -5.24 -3.82 -4.09
N GLY A 72 -4.66 -3.05 -5.00
CA GLY A 72 -5.42 -2.11 -5.80
C GLY A 72 -6.20 -2.92 -6.82
N GLU A 73 -7.52 -3.03 -6.68
CA GLU A 73 -8.35 -3.49 -7.79
C GLU A 73 -8.16 -2.47 -8.93
N ASP A 74 -7.49 -2.90 -10.00
CA ASP A 74 -7.43 -2.17 -11.25
C ASP A 74 -8.86 -2.16 -11.81
N PHE A 75 -9.59 -1.07 -11.57
CA PHE A 75 -10.88 -0.81 -12.21
C PHE A 75 -10.65 -0.51 -13.70
N SER A 76 -10.13 -1.48 -14.43
CA SER A 76 -10.05 -1.49 -15.88
C SER A 76 -11.05 -2.53 -16.40
N GLU A 77 -12.30 -2.08 -16.58
CA GLU A 77 -13.23 -2.70 -17.54
C GLU A 77 -13.04 -2.09 -18.93
#